data_AF-A0A9W4Z9M7-F1
#
_entry.id   AF-A0A9W4Z9M7-F1
#
_cell.length_a   1.000
_cell.length_b   1.000
_cell.length_c   1.000
_cell.angle_alpha   90.00
_cell.angle_beta   90.00
_cell.angle_gamma   90.00
#
_symmetry.space_group_name_H-M   'P 1'
#
loop_
_entity.id
_entity.type
_entity.pdbx_description
1 polymer ?
#
loop_
_entity_poly.entity_id
_entity_poly.type
_entity_poly.pdbx_seq_one_letter_code
_entity_poly.pdbx_strand_id
1 'polypeptide(L)'
;MYQVKGYFSSLKGSYYEIGKQQGEFVKQNPYLIPQFIHEENVISNNHWTESRNILNKHCPGINEEIEGFCEVLKIPSKNMMYYYQTLLKAGCSHCAVLPKKTDLEHTYVLRNYDLSPVIDDMRFCSTHVEGAYAHSGFSTQYFGRTEGVNEHGLSVTFSACGQPVGNIAGLRKPMVNGLQCFAVIRLLLEKCKNVQKAKLLIEEIPIASNINLIVADPLNAVHIEIFDGHKSTTTIDGDNQAFIVSTNHAVR
;
A
#
# COMPACT_ATOMS: atom_id res chain seq x y z
N MET A 1 -14.42 26.36 3.55
CA MET A 1 -13.76 25.50 2.55
C MET A 1 -12.31 25.39 2.99
N TYR A 2 -11.85 24.23 3.44
CA TYR A 2 -10.45 24.09 3.89
C TYR A 2 -9.56 23.85 2.67
N GLN A 3 -8.47 24.60 2.56
CA GLN A 3 -7.50 24.45 1.49
C GLN A 3 -6.56 23.29 1.84
N VAL A 4 -6.50 22.27 0.98
CA VAL A 4 -5.60 21.12 1.16
C VAL A 4 -4.47 21.25 0.14
N LYS A 5 -3.22 21.08 0.58
CA LYS A 5 -2.04 21.17 -0.27
C LYS A 5 -1.55 19.77 -0.64
N GLY A 6 -1.44 19.49 -1.93
CA GLY A 6 -0.89 18.25 -2.47
C GLY A 6 0.56 18.37 -2.89
N TYR A 7 1.25 17.24 -2.98
CA TYR A 7 2.67 17.14 -3.31
C TYR A 7 2.96 16.13 -4.41
N PHE A 8 3.95 16.42 -5.24
CA PHE A 8 4.58 15.47 -6.14
C PHE A 8 6.00 15.22 -5.68
N SER A 9 6.42 13.96 -5.65
CA SER A 9 7.77 13.56 -5.25
C SER A 9 8.37 12.59 -6.24
N SER A 10 9.61 12.85 -6.65
CA SER A 10 10.43 11.93 -7.42
C SER A 10 11.48 11.34 -6.47
N LEU A 11 11.41 10.04 -6.25
CA LEU A 11 12.27 9.29 -5.33
C LEU A 11 13.12 8.32 -6.13
N LYS A 12 14.44 8.36 -5.98
CA LYS A 12 15.35 7.48 -6.74
C LYS A 12 16.61 7.12 -5.96
N GLY A 13 17.07 5.88 -6.08
CA GLY A 13 18.32 5.39 -5.49
C GLY A 13 18.10 4.07 -4.74
N SER A 14 19.01 3.74 -3.84
CA SER A 14 18.80 2.68 -2.86
C SER A 14 17.60 3.01 -1.95
N TYR A 15 17.02 2.00 -1.30
CA TYR A 15 15.94 2.20 -0.34
C TYR A 15 16.34 3.22 0.74
N TYR A 16 17.54 3.09 1.31
CA TYR A 16 18.06 4.02 2.32
C TYR A 16 18.17 5.47 1.81
N GLU A 17 18.64 5.70 0.59
CA GLU A 17 18.72 7.04 -0.02
C GLU A 17 17.34 7.64 -0.31
N ILE A 18 16.38 6.82 -0.73
CA ILE A 18 14.98 7.24 -0.86
C ILE A 18 14.42 7.63 0.50
N GLY A 19 14.82 6.93 1.56
CA GLY A 19 14.53 7.26 2.94
C GLY A 19 15.00 8.66 3.30
N LYS A 20 16.27 8.96 2.99
CA LYS A 20 16.87 10.28 3.19
C LYS A 20 16.14 11.37 2.41
N GLN A 21 15.76 11.12 1.16
CA GLN A 21 14.99 12.07 0.34
C GLN A 21 13.63 12.40 0.98
N GLN A 22 12.92 11.39 1.48
CA GLN A 22 11.67 11.61 2.18
C GLN A 22 11.86 12.36 3.50
N GLY A 23 12.95 12.08 4.23
CA GLY A 23 13.30 12.78 5.46
C GLY A 23 13.57 14.26 5.20
N GLU A 24 14.34 14.57 4.15
CA GLU A 24 14.61 15.97 3.77
C GLU A 24 13.34 16.69 3.30
N PHE A 25 12.43 16.00 2.62
CA PHE A 25 11.13 16.57 2.28
C PHE A 25 10.33 16.96 3.53
N VAL A 26 10.25 16.09 4.53
CA VAL A 26 9.54 16.38 5.79
C VAL A 26 10.26 17.48 6.58
N LYS A 27 11.59 17.49 6.58
CA LYS A 27 12.39 18.55 7.21
C LYS A 27 12.14 19.93 6.59
N GLN A 28 11.90 19.99 5.29
CA GLN A 28 11.47 21.21 4.58
C GLN A 28 10.00 21.58 4.84
N ASN A 29 9.22 20.65 5.40
CA ASN A 29 7.80 20.82 5.73
C ASN A 29 7.51 20.42 7.20
N PRO A 30 8.08 21.11 8.21
CA PRO A 30 8.06 20.64 9.61
C PRO A 30 6.67 20.46 10.22
N TYR A 31 5.64 21.12 9.69
CA TYR A 31 4.25 20.94 10.13
C TYR A 31 3.71 19.51 9.87
N LEU A 32 4.40 18.71 9.06
CA LEU A 32 4.09 17.30 8.82
C LEU A 32 4.68 16.38 9.91
N ILE A 33 5.69 16.84 10.67
CA ILE A 33 6.38 16.05 11.70
C ILE A 33 5.42 15.38 12.70
N PRO A 34 4.38 16.06 13.24
CA PRO A 34 3.43 15.45 14.16
C PRO A 34 2.66 14.25 13.58
N GLN A 35 2.59 14.10 12.25
CA GLN A 35 1.95 12.93 11.61
C GLN A 35 2.81 11.67 11.71
N PHE A 36 4.14 11.81 11.88
CA PHE A 36 5.09 10.68 11.92
C PHE A 36 5.47 10.26 13.34
N ILE A 37 5.25 11.13 14.32
CA ILE A 37 5.67 10.93 15.70
C ILE A 37 4.43 10.66 16.54
N HIS A 38 4.34 9.47 17.11
CA HIS A 38 3.41 9.22 18.20
C HIS A 38 4.04 9.70 19.52
N GLU A 39 3.23 10.25 20.44
CA GLU A 39 3.67 10.53 21.81
C GLU A 39 4.31 9.27 22.43
N GLU A 40 5.36 9.49 23.25
CA GLU A 40 6.24 8.44 23.76
C GLU A 40 5.48 7.26 24.42
N ASN A 41 5.97 6.03 24.17
CA ASN A 41 5.71 4.78 24.94
C ASN A 41 4.50 3.88 24.59
N VAL A 42 4.07 3.75 23.32
CA VAL A 42 2.97 2.82 22.97
C VAL A 42 3.40 1.59 22.15
N ILE A 43 4.56 1.59 21.50
CA ILE A 43 5.03 0.41 20.75
C ILE A 43 5.85 -0.50 21.67
N SER A 44 5.34 -1.70 21.95
CA SER A 44 6.13 -2.71 22.66
C SER A 44 7.33 -3.13 21.80
N ASN A 45 8.48 -3.42 22.43
CA ASN A 45 9.67 -3.92 21.72
C ASN A 45 9.36 -5.14 20.84
N ASN A 46 8.42 -5.98 21.27
CA ASN A 46 7.96 -7.14 20.50
C ASN A 46 7.24 -6.71 19.22
N HIS A 47 6.31 -5.76 19.28
CA HIS A 47 5.58 -5.28 18.11
C HIS A 47 6.50 -4.60 17.08
N TRP A 48 7.45 -3.79 17.56
CA TRP A 48 8.44 -3.16 16.69
C TRP A 48 9.35 -4.20 16.00
N THR A 49 9.86 -5.17 16.78
CA THR A 49 10.73 -6.23 16.25
C THR A 49 9.99 -7.10 15.24
N GLU A 50 8.75 -7.47 15.55
CA GLU A 50 7.91 -8.28 14.67
C GLU A 50 7.57 -7.54 13.37
N SER A 51 7.20 -6.26 13.46
CA SER A 51 6.94 -5.42 12.29
C SER A 51 8.18 -5.31 11.41
N ARG A 52 9.36 -5.05 12.00
CA ARG A 52 10.62 -5.02 11.26
C ARG A 52 10.95 -6.36 10.61
N ASN A 53 10.77 -7.48 11.31
CA ASN A 53 11.06 -8.82 10.78
C ASN A 53 10.15 -9.18 9.61
N ILE A 54 8.85 -8.91 9.72
CA ILE A 54 7.88 -9.14 8.65
C ILE A 54 8.22 -8.26 7.44
N LEU A 55 8.49 -6.97 7.66
CA LEU A 55 8.90 -6.05 6.61
C LEU A 55 10.23 -6.47 5.98
N ASN A 56 11.21 -6.93 6.75
CA ASN A 56 12.50 -7.37 6.21
C ASN A 56 12.35 -8.62 5.34
N LYS A 57 11.50 -9.56 5.76
CA LYS A 57 11.26 -10.81 5.04
C LYS A 57 10.46 -10.61 3.76
N HIS A 58 9.46 -9.73 3.79
CA HIS A 58 8.48 -9.65 2.71
C HIS A 58 8.57 -8.35 1.89
N CYS A 59 9.09 -7.27 2.44
CA CYS A 59 9.32 -5.98 1.77
C CYS A 59 10.78 -5.52 1.95
N PRO A 60 11.78 -6.30 1.48
CA PRO A 60 13.18 -6.04 1.76
C PRO A 60 13.58 -4.63 1.32
N GLY A 61 14.33 -3.93 2.17
CA GLY A 61 14.78 -2.55 1.94
C GLY A 61 13.89 -1.47 2.59
N ILE A 62 12.61 -1.71 2.84
CA ILE A 62 11.72 -0.68 3.44
C ILE A 62 12.17 -0.23 4.82
N ASN A 63 12.75 -1.15 5.61
CA ASN A 63 13.32 -0.82 6.91
C ASN A 63 14.48 0.17 6.75
N GLU A 64 15.35 -0.02 5.76
CA GLU A 64 16.48 0.88 5.48
C GLU A 64 15.98 2.26 5.03
N GLU A 65 14.91 2.31 4.24
CA GLU A 65 14.24 3.56 3.86
C GLU A 65 13.72 4.32 5.09
N ILE A 66 13.09 3.63 6.04
CA ILE A 66 12.64 4.23 7.29
C ILE A 66 13.83 4.71 8.13
N GLU A 67 14.92 3.94 8.20
CA GLU A 67 16.12 4.34 8.94
C GLU A 67 16.78 5.60 8.32
N GLY A 68 16.90 5.67 6.99
CA GLY A 68 17.42 6.84 6.29
C GLY A 68 16.58 8.10 6.53
N PHE A 69 15.26 7.94 6.59
CA PHE A 69 14.32 9.02 6.96
C PHE A 69 14.55 9.50 8.41
N CYS A 70 14.67 8.55 9.34
CA CYS A 70 14.84 8.83 10.76
C CYS A 70 16.16 9.52 11.08
N GLU A 71 17.23 9.15 10.38
CA GLU A 71 18.56 9.79 10.51
C GLU A 71 18.50 11.27 10.18
N VAL A 72 17.85 11.64 9.08
CA VAL A 72 17.73 13.05 8.64
C VAL A 72 16.93 13.87 9.66
N LEU A 73 15.84 13.30 10.18
CA LEU A 73 14.98 13.99 11.14
C LEU A 73 15.47 13.91 12.59
N LYS A 74 16.51 13.11 12.87
CA LYS A 74 17.04 12.84 14.22
C LYS A 74 15.98 12.26 15.16
N ILE A 75 15.15 11.36 14.65
CA ILE A 75 14.08 10.68 15.41
C ILE A 75 14.46 9.21 15.60
N PRO A 76 14.23 8.59 16.76
CA PRO A 76 14.39 7.15 16.91
C PRO A 76 13.41 6.39 16.01
N SER A 77 13.89 5.48 15.15
CA SER A 77 13.03 4.76 14.19
C SER A 77 11.92 3.93 14.84
N LYS A 78 12.13 3.47 16.08
CA LYS A 78 11.10 2.80 16.90
C LYS A 78 9.86 3.65 17.17
N ASN A 79 9.94 4.97 17.04
CA ASN A 79 8.81 5.88 17.25
C ASN A 79 8.02 6.16 15.96
N MET A 80 8.44 5.58 14.82
CA MET A 80 7.82 5.86 13.54
C MET A 80 6.39 5.34 13.48
N MET A 81 5.49 6.26 13.12
CA MET A 81 4.08 5.95 12.89
C MET A 81 3.92 4.85 11.84
N TYR A 82 4.80 4.71 10.86
CA TYR A 82 4.71 3.60 9.89
C TYR A 82 4.71 2.22 10.54
N TYR A 83 5.53 1.98 11.58
CA TYR A 83 5.52 0.70 12.30
C TYR A 83 4.22 0.50 13.10
N TYR A 84 3.66 1.57 13.65
CA TYR A 84 2.40 1.54 14.41
C TYR A 84 1.15 1.42 13.52
N GLN A 85 1.09 2.27 12.49
CA GLN A 85 0.06 2.35 11.46
C GLN A 85 0.30 1.39 10.30
N THR A 86 1.22 0.42 10.45
CA THR A 86 1.07 -0.93 9.87
C THR A 86 -0.21 -1.61 10.39
N LEU A 87 -1.26 -0.87 10.73
CA LEU A 87 -2.64 -1.22 11.01
C LEU A 87 -3.52 0.05 10.83
N LEU A 88 -4.25 0.21 9.72
CA LEU A 88 -5.21 1.32 9.56
C LEU A 88 -6.46 1.00 8.72
N LYS A 89 -7.48 1.84 8.94
CA LYS A 89 -8.89 1.75 8.52
C LYS A 89 -9.13 2.52 7.20
N ALA A 90 -9.82 1.95 6.22
CA ALA A 90 -10.27 2.69 5.03
C ALA A 90 -11.60 2.15 4.47
N GLY A 91 -12.34 2.99 3.74
CA GLY A 91 -13.44 2.62 2.85
C GLY A 91 -13.11 3.13 1.45
N CYS A 92 -13.44 2.36 0.40
CA CYS A 92 -13.06 2.65 -1.00
C CYS A 92 -13.93 1.85 -1.98
N SER A 93 -14.03 2.34 -3.23
CA SER A 93 -14.57 1.58 -4.37
C SER A 93 -13.58 1.59 -5.54
N HIS A 94 -13.49 0.49 -6.29
CA HIS A 94 -12.56 0.37 -7.41
C HIS A 94 -13.07 -0.59 -8.49
N CYS A 95 -12.62 -0.37 -9.72
CA CYS A 95 -13.03 -1.10 -10.91
C CYS A 95 -11.86 -1.28 -11.88
N ALA A 96 -11.82 -2.41 -12.57
CA ALA A 96 -11.00 -2.62 -13.77
C ALA A 96 -11.90 -3.03 -14.94
N VAL A 97 -11.67 -2.45 -16.12
CA VAL A 97 -12.37 -2.77 -17.38
C VAL A 97 -11.33 -3.24 -18.38
N LEU A 98 -11.51 -4.45 -18.92
CA LEU A 98 -10.55 -5.09 -19.82
C LEU A 98 -10.63 -4.52 -21.26
N PRO A 99 -9.56 -4.67 -22.08
CA PRO A 99 -9.49 -4.19 -23.46
C PRO A 99 -10.74 -4.47 -24.31
N LYS A 100 -11.34 -5.66 -24.16
CA LYS A 100 -12.55 -6.07 -24.89
C LYS A 100 -13.77 -5.15 -24.69
N LYS A 101 -13.76 -4.26 -23.69
CA LYS A 101 -14.86 -3.34 -23.34
C LYS A 101 -14.45 -1.87 -23.35
N THR A 102 -13.28 -1.54 -23.90
CA THR A 102 -12.80 -0.15 -23.98
C THR A 102 -12.56 0.23 -25.43
N ASP A 103 -12.87 1.49 -25.77
CA ASP A 103 -12.79 1.97 -27.16
C ASP A 103 -11.36 1.98 -27.73
N LEU A 104 -10.35 1.99 -26.86
CA LEU A 104 -8.93 1.99 -27.22
C LEU A 104 -8.27 0.62 -27.08
N GLU A 105 -9.04 -0.43 -26.79
CA GLU A 105 -8.51 -1.79 -26.54
C GLU A 105 -7.41 -1.81 -25.45
N HIS A 106 -7.55 -0.94 -24.45
CA HIS A 106 -6.64 -0.83 -23.30
C HIS A 106 -7.37 -1.18 -22.00
N THR A 107 -6.66 -1.75 -21.03
CA THR A 107 -7.20 -1.91 -19.68
C THR A 107 -7.38 -0.55 -19.00
N TYR A 108 -8.58 -0.26 -18.50
CA TYR A 108 -8.84 0.92 -17.67
C TYR A 108 -9.00 0.50 -16.21
N VAL A 109 -8.37 1.24 -15.30
CA VAL A 109 -8.51 1.04 -13.85
C VAL A 109 -8.97 2.35 -13.22
N LEU A 110 -10.03 2.28 -12.42
CA LEU A 110 -10.61 3.42 -11.73
C LEU A 110 -10.73 3.13 -10.24
N ARG A 111 -10.45 4.12 -9.41
CA ARG A 111 -10.60 4.02 -7.97
C ARG A 111 -11.10 5.33 -7.39
N ASN A 112 -12.00 5.23 -6.41
CA ASN A 112 -12.26 6.28 -5.45
C ASN A 112 -11.69 5.88 -4.07
N TYR A 113 -11.04 6.81 -3.39
CA TYR A 113 -10.45 6.59 -2.08
C TYR A 113 -11.09 7.53 -1.06
N ASP A 114 -11.95 6.98 -0.20
CA ASP A 114 -12.69 7.76 0.79
C ASP A 114 -11.88 7.84 2.09
N LEU A 115 -10.87 8.72 2.11
CA LEU A 115 -10.05 9.02 3.27
C LEU A 115 -10.05 10.53 3.57
N SER A 116 -10.06 10.89 4.85
CA SER A 116 -9.96 12.29 5.26
C SER A 116 -8.60 12.87 4.86
N PRO A 117 -8.55 14.07 4.25
CA PRO A 117 -7.28 14.73 3.90
C PRO A 117 -6.41 15.08 5.12
N VAL A 118 -6.95 14.95 6.34
CA VAL A 118 -6.21 15.16 7.58
C VAL A 118 -5.20 14.04 7.87
N ILE A 119 -5.51 12.82 7.40
CA ILE A 119 -4.71 11.60 7.68
C ILE A 119 -4.09 11.00 6.40
N ASP A 120 -4.36 11.61 5.24
CA ASP A 120 -3.73 11.27 3.97
C ASP A 120 -2.40 12.04 3.82
N ASP A 121 -1.41 11.44 3.16
CA ASP A 121 -0.13 12.11 2.92
C ASP A 121 -0.29 13.29 1.92
N MET A 122 -1.39 13.31 1.16
CA MET A 122 -1.68 14.21 0.05
C MET A 122 -0.52 14.27 -0.96
N ARG A 123 0.13 13.11 -1.20
CA ARG A 123 1.40 13.05 -1.94
C ARG A 123 1.41 11.94 -2.99
N PHE A 124 1.65 12.32 -4.23
CA PHE A 124 1.90 11.41 -5.35
C PHE A 124 3.40 11.20 -5.54
N CYS A 125 3.84 9.95 -5.53
CA CYS A 125 5.25 9.59 -5.63
C CYS A 125 5.53 8.83 -6.92
N SER A 126 6.56 9.25 -7.65
CA SER A 126 7.25 8.42 -8.65
C SER A 126 8.51 7.85 -8.01
N THR A 127 8.65 6.53 -7.96
CA THR A 127 9.63 5.82 -7.13
C THR A 127 10.46 4.88 -8.00
N HIS A 128 11.78 5.02 -7.93
CA HIS A 128 12.76 4.25 -8.70
C HIS A 128 13.80 3.67 -7.76
N VAL A 129 13.47 2.55 -7.14
CA VAL A 129 14.40 1.85 -6.25
C VAL A 129 15.36 1.00 -7.07
N GLU A 130 16.64 1.02 -6.73
CA GLU A 130 17.63 0.14 -7.34
C GLU A 130 17.26 -1.34 -7.13
N GLY A 131 17.19 -2.11 -8.24
CA GLY A 131 16.86 -3.54 -8.20
C GLY A 131 15.38 -3.87 -7.98
N ALA A 132 14.48 -2.88 -8.07
CA ALA A 132 13.03 -3.07 -8.08
C ALA A 132 12.41 -2.43 -9.32
N TYR A 133 11.16 -2.78 -9.61
CA TYR A 133 10.43 -2.11 -10.67
C TYR A 133 10.07 -0.67 -10.28
N ALA A 134 10.26 0.26 -11.20
CA ALA A 134 9.83 1.63 -11.01
C ALA A 134 8.29 1.72 -10.95
N HIS A 135 7.76 2.50 -10.02
CA HIS A 135 6.31 2.65 -9.84
C HIS A 135 5.89 4.05 -9.45
N SER A 136 4.64 4.39 -9.77
CA SER A 136 4.02 5.65 -9.36
C SER A 136 2.67 5.41 -8.69
N GLY A 137 2.36 6.19 -7.66
CA GLY A 137 1.13 6.06 -6.88
C GLY A 137 1.07 7.03 -5.70
N PHE A 138 -0.09 7.18 -5.07
CA PHE A 138 -0.18 7.99 -3.86
C PHE A 138 0.47 7.26 -2.67
N SER A 139 1.23 8.00 -1.88
CA SER A 139 1.82 7.45 -0.66
C SER A 139 0.80 7.42 0.46
N THR A 140 0.96 6.44 1.33
CA THR A 140 0.34 6.46 2.66
C THR A 140 1.41 6.11 3.66
N GLN A 141 1.43 6.84 4.78
CA GLN A 141 2.48 6.72 5.78
C GLN A 141 3.87 6.91 5.18
N TYR A 142 3.96 7.65 4.07
CA TYR A 142 5.13 7.94 3.24
C TYR A 142 5.74 6.75 2.51
N PHE A 143 5.98 5.66 3.23
CA PHE A 143 6.67 4.49 2.74
C PHE A 143 5.73 3.49 2.07
N GLY A 144 4.41 3.54 2.34
CA GLY A 144 3.41 2.66 1.75
C GLY A 144 2.79 3.25 0.48
N ARG A 145 2.00 2.45 -0.24
CA ARG A 145 1.18 2.93 -1.37
C ARG A 145 -0.28 2.58 -1.15
N THR A 146 -1.17 3.52 -1.43
CA THR A 146 -2.61 3.25 -1.47
C THR A 146 -2.96 2.53 -2.76
N GLU A 147 -2.43 2.97 -3.89
CA GLU A 147 -2.54 2.33 -5.21
C GLU A 147 -1.31 2.70 -6.04
N GLY A 148 -1.22 2.14 -7.25
CA GLY A 148 -0.25 2.63 -8.22
C GLY A 148 -0.19 1.79 -9.48
N VAL A 149 0.68 2.21 -10.39
CA VAL A 149 1.08 1.49 -11.59
C VAL A 149 2.60 1.40 -11.66
N ASN A 150 3.14 0.28 -12.13
CA ASN A 150 4.58 0.12 -12.35
C ASN A 150 4.97 0.18 -13.83
N GLU A 151 6.27 0.16 -14.10
CA GLU A 151 6.85 0.27 -15.44
C GLU A 151 6.45 -0.86 -16.41
N HIS A 152 5.92 -1.96 -15.90
CA HIS A 152 5.38 -3.06 -16.70
C HIS A 152 3.88 -2.93 -17.00
N GLY A 153 3.25 -1.84 -16.54
CA GLY A 153 1.81 -1.64 -16.68
C GLY A 153 0.97 -2.43 -15.68
N LEU A 154 1.59 -3.00 -14.63
CA LEU A 154 0.84 -3.60 -13.52
C LEU A 154 0.25 -2.50 -12.66
N SER A 155 -1.07 -2.47 -12.56
CA SER A 155 -1.84 -1.61 -11.67
C SER A 155 -2.35 -2.40 -10.47
N VAL A 156 -2.26 -1.81 -9.28
CA VAL A 156 -2.76 -2.41 -8.03
C VAL A 156 -3.61 -1.38 -7.29
N THR A 157 -4.82 -1.78 -6.92
CA THR A 157 -5.78 -0.97 -6.14
C THR A 157 -6.38 -1.81 -5.02
N PHE A 158 -6.87 -1.17 -3.96
CA PHE A 158 -7.57 -1.87 -2.90
C PHE A 158 -8.85 -1.18 -2.45
N SER A 159 -9.66 -1.93 -1.72
CA SER A 159 -10.68 -1.43 -0.82
C SER A 159 -10.67 -2.29 0.45
N ALA A 160 -11.24 -1.80 1.55
CA ALA A 160 -11.41 -2.66 2.73
C ALA A 160 -12.35 -3.83 2.44
N CYS A 161 -12.22 -4.90 3.21
CA CYS A 161 -13.15 -6.02 3.19
C CYS A 161 -13.69 -6.24 4.62
N GLY A 162 -14.85 -5.65 4.92
CA GLY A 162 -15.42 -5.67 6.27
C GLY A 162 -14.68 -4.80 7.28
N GLN A 163 -14.75 -5.17 8.57
CA GLN A 163 -14.14 -4.39 9.65
C GLN A 163 -12.61 -4.45 9.56
N PRO A 164 -11.91 -3.31 9.57
CA PRO A 164 -10.46 -3.30 9.48
C PRO A 164 -9.78 -3.95 10.67
N VAL A 165 -8.58 -4.47 10.40
CA VAL A 165 -7.81 -5.29 11.34
C VAL A 165 -6.79 -4.42 12.09
N GLY A 166 -6.73 -4.55 13.42
CA GLY A 166 -5.74 -3.89 14.27
C GLY A 166 -5.91 -4.14 15.77
N ASN A 167 -4.97 -3.61 16.56
CA ASN A 167 -4.85 -3.88 18.01
C ASN A 167 -5.45 -2.77 18.91
N ILE A 168 -6.32 -1.91 18.35
CA ILE A 168 -7.01 -0.84 19.08
C ILE A 168 -8.52 -1.14 19.19
N ALA A 169 -9.16 -0.53 20.19
CA ALA A 169 -10.60 -0.70 20.42
C ALA A 169 -11.41 -0.28 19.18
N GLY A 170 -12.37 -1.12 18.77
CA GLY A 170 -13.20 -0.88 17.59
C GLY A 170 -12.63 -1.42 16.27
N LEU A 171 -11.49 -2.11 16.29
CA LEU A 171 -10.97 -2.89 15.16
C LEU A 171 -11.09 -4.40 15.41
N ARG A 172 -11.06 -5.18 14.32
CA ARG A 172 -10.97 -6.63 14.38
C ARG A 172 -9.54 -7.02 14.74
N LYS A 173 -9.33 -7.94 15.68
CA LYS A 173 -7.97 -8.43 15.98
C LYS A 173 -7.40 -9.21 14.80
N PRO A 174 -6.09 -9.12 14.54
CA PRO A 174 -5.46 -9.93 13.50
C PRO A 174 -5.57 -11.41 13.84
N MET A 175 -6.03 -12.20 12.87
CA MET A 175 -6.07 -13.66 12.97
C MET A 175 -4.75 -14.31 12.53
N VAL A 176 -3.91 -13.55 11.81
CA VAL A 176 -2.59 -13.96 11.35
C VAL A 176 -1.59 -12.81 11.54
N ASN A 177 -0.32 -13.14 11.79
CA ASN A 177 0.76 -12.15 11.78
C ASN A 177 1.19 -11.93 10.33
N GLY A 178 0.95 -10.73 9.79
CA GLY A 178 1.13 -10.47 8.37
C GLY A 178 1.18 -8.99 7.99
N LEU A 179 1.40 -8.75 6.70
CA LEU A 179 1.54 -7.42 6.11
C LEU A 179 0.21 -6.65 6.07
N GLN A 180 0.33 -5.33 6.05
CA GLN A 180 -0.79 -4.46 5.70
C GLN A 180 -0.95 -4.23 4.21
N CYS A 181 -2.15 -3.79 3.84
CA CYS A 181 -2.50 -3.37 2.49
C CYS A 181 -1.44 -2.48 1.84
N PHE A 182 -1.00 -1.39 2.47
CA PHE A 182 -0.08 -0.45 1.82
C PHE A 182 1.32 -1.03 1.58
N ALA A 183 1.74 -1.97 2.42
CA ALA A 183 3.00 -2.68 2.27
C ALA A 183 2.89 -3.75 1.18
N VAL A 184 1.76 -4.47 1.14
CA VAL A 184 1.42 -5.43 0.08
C VAL A 184 1.38 -4.72 -1.27
N ILE A 185 0.70 -3.58 -1.39
CA ILE A 185 0.54 -2.86 -2.65
C ILE A 185 1.89 -2.37 -3.16
N ARG A 186 2.71 -1.77 -2.29
CA ARG A 186 4.06 -1.36 -2.69
C ARG A 186 4.91 -2.56 -3.11
N LEU A 187 4.86 -3.67 -2.38
CA LEU A 187 5.58 -4.89 -2.70
C LEU A 187 5.20 -5.43 -4.09
N LEU A 188 3.91 -5.49 -4.41
CA LEU A 188 3.43 -5.95 -5.71
C LEU A 188 3.92 -5.05 -6.84
N LEU A 189 3.87 -3.73 -6.64
CA LEU A 189 4.37 -2.77 -7.63
C LEU A 189 5.89 -2.92 -7.86
N GLU A 190 6.66 -3.19 -6.81
CA GLU A 190 8.12 -3.31 -6.88
C GLU A 190 8.61 -4.67 -7.41
N LYS A 191 7.82 -5.76 -7.28
CA LYS A 191 8.28 -7.14 -7.56
C LYS A 191 7.52 -7.87 -8.64
N CYS A 192 6.32 -7.44 -9.01
CA CYS A 192 5.47 -8.16 -9.95
C CYS A 192 5.37 -7.43 -11.30
N LYS A 193 5.66 -8.16 -12.38
CA LYS A 193 5.55 -7.60 -13.74
C LYS A 193 4.16 -7.71 -14.36
N ASN A 194 3.30 -8.60 -13.83
CA ASN A 194 1.99 -8.91 -14.40
C ASN A 194 1.07 -9.56 -13.35
N VAL A 195 -0.21 -9.72 -13.71
CA VAL A 195 -1.26 -10.28 -12.83
C VAL A 195 -0.87 -11.67 -12.29
N GLN A 196 -0.28 -12.53 -13.12
CA GLN A 196 0.07 -13.88 -12.70
C GLN A 196 1.17 -13.89 -11.63
N LYS A 197 2.20 -13.05 -11.77
CA LYS A 197 3.23 -12.91 -10.74
C LYS A 197 2.69 -12.31 -9.44
N ALA A 198 1.75 -11.37 -9.54
CA ALA A 198 1.09 -10.80 -8.37
C ALA A 198 0.26 -11.84 -7.60
N LYS A 199 -0.53 -12.66 -8.31
CA LYS A 199 -1.29 -13.77 -7.70
C LYS A 199 -0.39 -14.72 -6.92
N LEU A 200 0.68 -15.21 -7.55
CA LEU A 200 1.62 -16.13 -6.91
C LEU A 200 2.26 -15.52 -5.66
N LEU A 201 2.71 -14.26 -5.73
CA LEU A 201 3.30 -13.58 -4.58
C LEU A 201 2.29 -13.38 -3.45
N ILE A 202 1.04 -13.03 -3.77
CA ILE A 202 -0.02 -12.86 -2.78
C ILE A 202 -0.28 -14.17 -2.05
N GLU A 203 -0.28 -15.32 -2.72
CA GLU A 203 -0.44 -16.64 -2.07
C GLU A 203 0.67 -16.92 -1.05
N GLU A 204 1.91 -16.50 -1.32
CA GLU A 204 3.08 -16.76 -0.47
C GLU A 204 3.20 -15.85 0.76
N ILE A 205 2.81 -14.58 0.65
CA ILE A 205 3.02 -13.60 1.73
C ILE A 205 1.90 -13.66 2.77
N PRO A 206 2.19 -13.54 4.08
CA PRO A 206 1.16 -13.40 5.09
C PRO A 206 0.56 -11.99 5.01
N ILE A 207 -0.76 -11.89 4.93
CA ILE A 207 -1.48 -10.61 4.88
C ILE A 207 -2.46 -10.58 6.05
N ALA A 208 -2.32 -9.57 6.90
CA ALA A 208 -3.16 -9.41 8.08
C ALA A 208 -4.37 -8.50 7.83
N SER A 209 -4.31 -7.64 6.81
CA SER A 209 -5.44 -6.75 6.48
C SER A 209 -6.60 -7.53 5.86
N ASN A 210 -7.83 -7.14 6.23
CA ASN A 210 -9.02 -7.57 5.50
C ASN A 210 -9.31 -6.58 4.37
N ILE A 211 -9.01 -6.97 3.14
CA ILE A 211 -9.05 -6.11 1.95
C ILE A 211 -9.51 -6.87 0.70
N ASN A 212 -10.06 -6.13 -0.24
CA ASN A 212 -10.19 -6.56 -1.62
C ASN A 212 -9.08 -5.89 -2.44
N LEU A 213 -8.37 -6.68 -3.25
CA LEU A 213 -7.42 -6.19 -4.23
C LEU A 213 -8.01 -6.35 -5.62
N ILE A 214 -7.83 -5.33 -6.47
CA ILE A 214 -7.94 -5.48 -7.92
C ILE A 214 -6.55 -5.25 -8.47
N VAL A 215 -6.00 -6.31 -9.07
CA VAL A 215 -4.72 -6.29 -9.76
C VAL A 215 -4.99 -6.43 -11.25
N ALA A 216 -4.46 -5.51 -12.04
CA ALA A 216 -4.66 -5.48 -13.48
C ALA A 216 -3.34 -5.23 -14.22
N ASP A 217 -3.18 -5.83 -15.38
CA ASP A 217 -2.10 -5.56 -16.33
C ASP A 217 -2.72 -5.18 -17.69
N PRO A 218 -1.92 -4.93 -18.74
CA PRO A 218 -2.47 -4.51 -20.04
C PRO A 218 -3.49 -5.47 -20.67
N LEU A 219 -3.55 -6.73 -20.23
CA LEU A 219 -4.38 -7.77 -20.83
C LEU A 219 -5.35 -8.44 -19.84
N ASN A 220 -5.02 -8.45 -18.55
CA ASN A 220 -5.71 -9.25 -17.55
C ASN A 220 -6.08 -8.42 -16.33
N ALA A 221 -7.08 -8.88 -15.59
CA ALA A 221 -7.40 -8.37 -14.27
C ALA A 221 -7.87 -9.52 -13.37
N VAL A 222 -7.64 -9.37 -12.07
CA VAL A 222 -8.07 -10.32 -11.06
C VAL A 222 -8.55 -9.58 -9.81
N HIS A 223 -9.61 -10.09 -9.20
CA HIS A 223 -10.04 -9.68 -7.86
C HIS A 223 -9.51 -10.70 -6.85
N ILE A 224 -8.92 -10.21 -5.78
CA ILE A 224 -8.42 -11.05 -4.69
C ILE A 224 -8.99 -10.54 -3.39
N GLU A 225 -9.85 -11.33 -2.77
CA GLU A 225 -10.37 -11.07 -1.44
C GLU A 225 -9.41 -11.66 -0.40
N ILE A 226 -9.10 -10.87 0.62
CA ILE A 226 -8.34 -11.28 1.79
C ILE A 226 -9.16 -10.98 3.03
N PHE A 227 -9.47 -12.01 3.83
CA PHE A 227 -10.25 -11.87 5.06
C PHE A 227 -9.74 -12.84 6.13
N ASP A 228 -9.33 -12.32 7.28
CA ASP A 228 -8.76 -13.07 8.40
C ASP A 228 -7.58 -13.97 8.00
N GLY A 229 -6.80 -13.52 7.01
CA GLY A 229 -5.67 -14.27 6.46
C GLY A 229 -6.05 -15.30 5.39
N HIS A 230 -7.33 -15.58 5.18
CA HIS A 230 -7.80 -16.38 4.05
C HIS A 230 -7.78 -15.56 2.77
N LYS A 231 -7.39 -16.19 1.66
CA LYS A 231 -7.26 -15.57 0.34
C LYS A 231 -8.18 -16.28 -0.63
N SER A 232 -8.96 -15.52 -1.38
CA SER A 232 -9.82 -16.03 -2.45
C SER A 232 -9.58 -15.21 -3.71
N THR A 233 -9.47 -15.87 -4.85
CA THR A 233 -9.18 -15.23 -6.13
C THR A 233 -10.35 -15.44 -7.09
N THR A 234 -10.87 -14.34 -7.63
CA THR A 234 -11.87 -14.35 -8.70
C THR A 234 -11.24 -13.83 -9.99
N THR A 235 -11.11 -14.72 -10.97
CA THR A 235 -10.69 -14.38 -12.34
C THR A 235 -11.90 -14.08 -13.20
N ILE A 236 -11.71 -13.22 -14.20
CA ILE A 236 -12.69 -13.08 -15.28
C ILE A 236 -12.46 -14.25 -16.24
N ASP A 237 -13.31 -15.26 -16.17
CA ASP A 237 -13.33 -16.38 -17.12
C ASP A 237 -14.64 -16.36 -17.92
N GLY A 238 -14.56 -15.90 -19.17
CA GLY A 238 -15.68 -15.95 -20.14
C GLY A 238 -15.88 -14.68 -20.96
N ASP A 239 -16.59 -14.81 -22.09
CA ASP A 239 -16.81 -13.70 -23.04
C ASP A 239 -17.82 -12.63 -22.56
N ASN A 240 -18.61 -12.93 -21.52
CA ASN A 240 -19.68 -12.04 -21.05
C ASN A 240 -19.32 -11.15 -19.86
N GLN A 241 -18.23 -11.42 -19.15
CA GLN A 241 -17.73 -10.58 -18.07
C GLN A 241 -16.39 -10.02 -18.50
N ALA A 242 -16.24 -8.69 -18.53
CA ALA A 242 -15.01 -8.03 -18.96
C ALA A 242 -14.71 -6.80 -18.11
N PHE A 243 -15.29 -6.77 -16.91
CA PHE A 243 -15.02 -5.79 -15.88
C PHE A 243 -15.10 -6.45 -14.51
N ILE A 244 -14.31 -5.92 -13.57
CA ILE A 244 -14.29 -6.28 -12.15
C ILE A 244 -14.68 -5.04 -11.37
N VAL A 245 -15.57 -5.18 -10.38
CA VAL A 245 -15.90 -4.11 -9.44
C VAL A 245 -15.78 -4.67 -8.03
N SER A 246 -15.22 -3.87 -7.13
CA SER A 246 -15.26 -4.16 -5.71
C SER A 246 -15.47 -2.89 -4.91
N THR A 247 -16.16 -3.03 -3.77
CA THR A 247 -16.37 -1.97 -2.78
C THR A 247 -15.90 -2.49 -1.44
N ASN A 248 -16.67 -2.39 -0.34
CA ASN A 248 -16.16 -2.67 1.00
C ASN A 248 -16.61 -3.98 1.66
N HIS A 249 -17.39 -4.77 0.93
CA HIS A 249 -17.96 -6.01 1.44
C HIS A 249 -17.11 -7.21 1.04
N ALA A 250 -17.18 -8.26 1.86
CA ALA A 250 -16.77 -9.58 1.45
C ALA A 250 -17.77 -10.09 0.41
N VAL A 251 -17.27 -10.56 -0.72
CA VAL A 251 -18.02 -11.22 -1.78
C VAL A 251 -18.06 -12.71 -1.41
N ARG A 252 -18.83 -13.05 -0.38
CA ARG A 252 -19.07 -14.45 0.02
C ARG A 252 -20.07 -15.13 -0.91
#